data_AF-A0A6A8Q4W1-F1
#
_entry.id   AF-A0A6A8Q4W1-F1
#
_cell.length_a   1.000
_cell.length_b   1.000
_cell.length_c   1.000
_cell.angle_alpha   90.00
_cell.angle_beta   90.00
_cell.angle_gamma   90.00
#
_symmetry.space_group_name_H-M   'P 1'
#
loop_
_entity.id
_entity.type
_entity.pdbx_description
1 polymer ?
#
loop_
_entity_poly.entity_id
_entity_poly.type
_entity_poly.pdbx_seq_one_letter_code
_entity_poly.pdbx_strand_id
1 'polypeptide(L)'
;MIQIKGTDFHSFVSKTWPYVIKWWFSVVCIPFCWVLAHQYWMALKWEISFAWMYDYPFFLAPFFFFIDNFLLIVHEAGHTFFGLFGNRFLTIVGGTLLEILLPFGIFVYGWIAARRYTTQLGLLLTAFAWIESSAYAADALERRLPLIGNLPKSAHDFYNLFTRSGVLESHQEIAWGMYWVGILLLFIFLAWPVLETQKADYVDLKVDV
;
A
#
# COMPACT_ATOMS: atom_id res chain seq x y z
N MET A 1 -0.94 11.55 -58.24
CA MET A 1 0.05 11.92 -57.19
C MET A 1 -0.62 11.68 -55.84
N ILE A 2 -0.32 10.57 -55.18
CA ILE A 2 -0.96 10.19 -53.90
C ILE A 2 -0.26 10.99 -52.80
N GLN A 3 -0.94 12.00 -52.25
CA GLN A 3 -0.51 12.71 -51.05
C GLN A 3 -0.64 11.76 -49.86
N ILE A 4 0.48 11.16 -49.45
CA ILE A 4 0.57 10.48 -48.16
C ILE A 4 0.45 11.58 -47.11
N LYS A 5 -0.73 11.69 -46.49
CA LYS A 5 -0.95 12.55 -45.32
C LYS A 5 0.05 12.11 -44.24
N GLY A 6 1.14 12.87 -44.10
CA GLY A 6 2.02 12.75 -42.95
C GLY A 6 1.17 12.92 -41.70
N THR A 7 1.14 11.92 -40.85
CA THR A 7 0.54 12.03 -39.52
C THR A 7 1.28 13.13 -38.78
N ASP A 8 0.65 14.29 -38.68
CA ASP A 8 1.16 15.44 -37.95
C ASP A 8 1.44 15.02 -36.49
N PHE A 9 2.71 15.14 -36.09
CA PHE A 9 3.16 14.83 -34.73
C PHE A 9 2.30 15.53 -33.68
N HIS A 10 1.84 16.75 -33.95
CA HIS A 10 0.96 17.50 -33.07
C HIS A 10 -0.40 16.82 -32.88
N SER A 11 -0.98 16.24 -33.95
CA SER A 11 -2.23 15.47 -33.88
C SER A 11 -2.07 14.15 -33.14
N PHE A 12 -0.89 13.53 -33.18
CA PHE A 12 -0.62 12.31 -32.43
C PHE A 12 -0.48 12.61 -30.93
N VAL A 13 0.30 13.63 -30.57
CA VAL A 13 0.51 14.05 -29.18
C VAL A 13 -0.81 14.46 -28.53
N SER A 14 -1.65 15.25 -29.19
CA SER A 14 -2.94 15.68 -28.62
C SER A 14 -3.89 14.51 -28.34
N LYS A 15 -3.84 13.44 -29.14
CA LYS A 15 -4.65 12.23 -28.93
C LYS A 15 -4.10 11.33 -27.83
N THR A 16 -2.78 11.24 -27.66
CA THR A 16 -2.15 10.31 -26.71
C THR A 16 -1.92 10.91 -25.32
N TRP A 17 -1.69 12.22 -25.24
CA TRP A 17 -1.37 12.94 -24.00
C TRP A 17 -2.37 12.74 -22.85
N PRO A 18 -3.70 12.76 -23.07
CA PRO A 18 -4.67 12.50 -22.00
C PRO A 18 -4.52 11.11 -21.38
N TYR A 19 -4.18 10.10 -22.18
CA TYR A 19 -3.94 8.74 -21.69
C TYR A 19 -2.65 8.65 -20.87
N VAL A 20 -1.60 9.37 -21.29
CA VAL A 20 -0.35 9.43 -20.52
C VAL A 20 -0.61 10.05 -19.15
N ILE A 21 -1.28 11.21 -19.08
CA ILE A 21 -1.63 11.86 -17.79
C ILE A 21 -2.50 10.96 -16.91
N LYS A 22 -3.38 10.20 -17.54
CA LYS A 22 -4.25 9.26 -16.83
C LYS A 22 -3.44 8.09 -16.25
N TRP A 23 -2.53 7.50 -16.99
CA TRP A 23 -1.90 6.23 -16.60
C TRP A 23 -0.52 6.35 -15.96
N TRP A 24 0.15 7.50 -16.05
CA TRP A 24 1.56 7.61 -15.66
C TRP A 24 1.84 7.13 -14.24
N PHE A 25 0.98 7.47 -13.26
CA PHE A 25 1.24 7.12 -11.86
C PHE A 25 1.21 5.60 -11.65
N SER A 26 0.20 4.92 -12.19
CA SER A 26 0.12 3.45 -12.16
C SER A 26 1.32 2.81 -12.87
N VAL A 27 1.71 3.31 -14.05
CA VAL A 27 2.83 2.77 -14.83
C VAL A 27 4.16 2.93 -14.10
N VAL A 28 4.43 4.12 -13.54
CA VAL A 28 5.66 4.40 -12.77
C VAL A 28 5.74 3.52 -11.53
N CYS A 29 4.61 3.21 -10.90
CA CYS A 29 4.57 2.38 -9.69
C CYS A 29 4.70 0.86 -9.93
N ILE A 30 4.61 0.37 -11.17
CA ILE A 30 4.74 -1.08 -11.49
C ILE A 30 6.00 -1.72 -10.89
N PRO A 31 7.23 -1.20 -11.11
CA PRO A 31 8.42 -1.82 -10.54
C PRO A 31 8.41 -1.85 -9.00
N PHE A 32 7.85 -0.84 -8.34
CA PHE A 32 7.72 -0.79 -6.89
C PHE A 32 6.72 -1.85 -6.38
N CYS A 33 5.56 -1.96 -7.04
CA CYS A 33 4.55 -2.97 -6.71
C CYS A 33 5.10 -4.39 -6.90
N TRP A 34 5.86 -4.62 -7.98
CA TRP A 34 6.49 -5.90 -8.25
C TRP A 34 7.51 -6.27 -7.19
N VAL A 35 8.42 -5.35 -6.85
CA VAL A 35 9.47 -5.59 -5.85
C VAL A 35 8.86 -5.86 -4.48
N LEU A 36 7.86 -5.08 -4.06
CA LEU A 36 7.13 -5.31 -2.82
C LEU A 36 6.51 -6.71 -2.80
N ALA A 37 5.69 -7.04 -3.81
CA ALA A 37 5.01 -8.33 -3.87
C ALA A 37 6.03 -9.49 -3.85
N HIS A 38 7.11 -9.39 -4.63
CA HIS A 38 8.12 -10.42 -4.72
C HIS A 38 8.91 -10.59 -3.43
N GLN A 39 9.34 -9.49 -2.79
CA GLN A 39 10.06 -9.52 -1.52
C GLN A 39 9.24 -10.21 -0.42
N TYR A 40 7.99 -9.80 -0.24
CA TYR A 40 7.15 -10.33 0.82
C TYR A 40 6.67 -11.75 0.51
N TRP A 41 6.48 -12.10 -0.77
CA TRP A 41 6.34 -13.48 -1.18
C TRP A 41 7.54 -14.33 -0.74
N MET A 42 8.77 -13.86 -0.98
CA MET A 42 9.99 -14.55 -0.55
C MET A 42 10.05 -14.66 0.98
N ALA A 43 9.64 -13.61 1.69
CA ALA A 43 9.62 -13.60 3.16
C ALA A 43 8.66 -14.64 3.74
N LEU A 44 7.42 -14.69 3.23
CA LEU A 44 6.40 -15.64 3.70
C LEU A 44 6.69 -17.08 3.24
N LYS A 45 7.29 -17.25 2.05
CA LYS A 45 7.49 -18.59 1.47
C LYS A 45 8.77 -19.27 1.93
N TRP A 46 9.85 -18.51 2.14
CA TRP A 46 11.20 -19.06 2.30
C TRP A 46 11.86 -18.67 3.62
N GLU A 47 12.07 -17.37 3.87
CA GLU A 47 12.76 -16.91 5.07
C GLU A 47 12.35 -15.48 5.43
N ILE A 48 11.90 -15.29 6.67
CA ILE A 48 11.27 -14.04 7.10
C ILE A 48 12.22 -12.83 7.09
N SER A 49 13.54 -13.05 7.13
CA SER A 49 14.52 -11.98 7.05
C SER A 49 14.45 -11.20 5.74
N PHE A 50 13.91 -11.78 4.66
CA PHE A 50 13.66 -11.05 3.41
C PHE A 50 12.69 -9.88 3.58
N ALA A 51 11.89 -9.83 4.66
CA ALA A 51 11.04 -8.66 4.92
C ALA A 51 11.83 -7.40 5.28
N TRP A 52 13.08 -7.51 5.76
CA TRP A 52 13.89 -6.36 6.19
C TRP A 52 15.32 -6.31 5.66
N MET A 53 15.87 -7.46 5.21
CA MET A 53 17.18 -7.59 4.58
C MET A 53 17.04 -7.84 3.07
N TYR A 54 16.25 -7.03 2.38
CA TYR A 54 16.07 -7.16 0.94
C TYR A 54 16.89 -6.11 0.18
N ASP A 55 17.74 -6.57 -0.74
CA ASP A 55 18.54 -5.68 -1.57
C ASP A 55 17.67 -5.04 -2.65
N TYR A 56 17.29 -3.79 -2.44
CA TYR A 56 16.58 -3.00 -3.45
C TYR A 56 17.54 -2.47 -4.51
N PRO A 57 17.13 -2.42 -5.78
CA PRO A 57 17.83 -1.60 -6.78
C PRO A 57 17.96 -0.17 -6.27
N PHE A 58 19.14 0.44 -6.43
CA PHE A 58 19.50 1.75 -5.86
C PHE A 58 18.43 2.84 -6.07
N PHE A 59 17.79 2.87 -7.23
CA PHE A 59 16.77 3.86 -7.58
C PHE A 59 15.39 3.63 -6.92
N LEU A 60 15.11 2.42 -6.41
CA LEU A 60 13.88 2.11 -5.69
C LEU A 60 14.05 2.27 -4.16
N ALA A 61 15.28 2.11 -3.65
CA ALA A 61 15.55 2.10 -2.22
C ALA A 61 15.02 3.33 -1.44
N PRO A 62 15.13 4.58 -1.93
CA PRO A 62 14.60 5.73 -1.21
C PRO A 62 13.08 5.67 -1.03
N PHE A 63 12.35 5.16 -2.01
CA PHE A 63 10.89 5.05 -1.95
C PHE A 63 10.44 4.09 -0.85
N PHE A 64 11.02 2.88 -0.83
CA PHE A 64 10.75 1.89 0.22
C PHE A 64 11.14 2.45 1.59
N PHE A 65 12.33 3.04 1.71
CA PHE A 65 12.76 3.67 2.95
C PHE A 65 11.70 4.66 3.49
N PHE A 66 11.14 5.53 2.65
CA PHE A 66 10.13 6.49 3.11
C PHE A 66 8.78 5.85 3.46
N ILE A 67 8.31 4.87 2.69
CA ILE A 67 7.03 4.22 2.97
C ILE A 67 7.11 3.34 4.21
N ASP A 68 8.12 2.47 4.29
CA ASP A 68 8.30 1.54 5.40
C ASP A 68 8.41 2.33 6.73
N ASN A 69 9.19 3.42 6.75
CA ASN A 69 9.29 4.28 7.94
C ASN A 69 8.00 5.04 8.25
N PHE A 70 7.28 5.51 7.23
CA PHE A 70 5.99 6.17 7.43
C PHE A 70 4.98 5.21 8.07
N LEU A 71 4.83 4.01 7.51
CA LEU A 71 3.91 3.00 8.02
C LEU A 71 4.31 2.54 9.42
N LEU A 72 5.60 2.33 9.67
CA LEU A 72 6.10 2.01 11.01
C LEU A 72 5.80 3.11 12.03
N ILE A 73 6.00 4.40 11.70
CA ILE A 73 5.64 5.50 12.61
C ILE A 73 4.14 5.51 12.89
N VAL A 74 3.31 5.27 11.87
CA VAL A 74 1.85 5.17 12.03
C VAL A 74 1.48 3.98 12.91
N HIS A 75 2.16 2.84 12.77
CA HIS A 75 2.00 1.67 13.62
C HIS A 75 2.27 2.02 15.10
N GLU A 76 3.42 2.60 15.41
CA GLU A 76 3.76 2.97 16.79
C GLU A 76 2.80 4.01 17.38
N ALA A 77 2.37 4.96 16.55
CA ALA A 77 1.34 5.91 16.94
C ALA A 77 0.02 5.20 17.26
N GLY A 78 -0.32 4.14 16.53
CA GLY A 78 -1.49 3.30 16.74
C GLY A 78 -1.56 2.72 18.14
N HIS A 79 -0.46 2.15 18.65
CA HIS A 79 -0.39 1.69 20.03
C HIS A 79 -0.70 2.79 21.03
N THR A 80 -0.20 4.00 20.79
CA THR A 80 -0.44 5.16 21.66
C THR A 80 -1.91 5.58 21.60
N PHE A 81 -2.47 5.78 20.42
CA PHE A 81 -3.86 6.22 20.23
C PHE A 81 -4.86 5.24 20.82
N PHE A 82 -4.71 3.94 20.53
CA PHE A 82 -5.62 2.92 21.05
C PHE A 82 -5.31 2.53 22.51
N GLY A 83 -4.10 2.83 22.99
CA GLY A 83 -3.72 2.71 24.40
C GLY A 83 -4.52 3.61 25.33
N LEU A 84 -4.99 4.76 24.84
CA LEU A 84 -5.83 5.69 25.61
C LEU A 84 -7.16 5.07 26.09
N PHE A 85 -7.63 4.01 25.45
CA PHE A 85 -8.83 3.27 25.88
C PHE A 85 -8.57 2.32 27.07
N GLY A 86 -7.32 2.17 27.52
CA GLY A 86 -6.96 1.37 28.70
C GLY A 86 -7.07 -0.16 28.53
N ASN A 87 -7.38 -0.64 27.32
CA ASN A 87 -7.51 -2.06 27.03
C ASN A 87 -6.26 -2.59 26.33
N ARG A 88 -5.56 -3.55 26.95
CA ARG A 88 -4.30 -4.11 26.41
C ARG A 88 -4.45 -4.74 25.02
N PHE A 89 -5.56 -5.43 24.75
CA PHE A 89 -5.80 -6.01 23.43
C PHE A 89 -5.93 -4.91 22.37
N LEU A 90 -6.70 -3.84 22.67
CA LEU A 90 -6.82 -2.68 21.79
C LEU A 90 -5.49 -1.95 21.59
N THR A 91 -4.67 -1.82 22.63
CA THR A 91 -3.33 -1.25 22.51
C THR A 91 -2.48 -2.03 21.51
N ILE A 92 -2.42 -3.35 21.64
CA ILE A 92 -1.57 -4.21 20.79
C ILE A 92 -2.09 -4.22 19.34
N VAL A 93 -3.37 -4.50 19.12
CA VAL A 93 -3.94 -4.50 17.76
C VAL A 93 -3.93 -3.10 17.13
N GLY A 94 -3.92 -2.06 17.98
CA GLY A 94 -3.96 -0.66 17.59
C GLY A 94 -2.84 -0.24 16.64
N GLY A 95 -1.67 -0.87 16.73
CA GLY A 95 -0.54 -0.58 15.85
C GLY A 95 -0.88 -0.89 14.39
N THR A 96 -1.01 -2.17 14.06
CA THR A 96 -1.44 -2.62 12.73
C THR A 96 -2.79 -2.05 12.30
N LEU A 97 -3.71 -1.83 13.24
CA LEU A 97 -5.01 -1.24 12.92
C LEU A 97 -4.86 0.19 12.39
N LEU A 98 -4.06 1.05 13.02
CA LEU A 98 -3.85 2.41 12.53
C LEU A 98 -3.02 2.42 11.24
N GLU A 99 -2.01 1.56 11.16
CA GLU A 99 -1.18 1.34 9.97
C GLU A 99 -2.02 1.09 8.72
N ILE A 100 -3.13 0.34 8.84
CA ILE A 100 -4.08 0.09 7.74
C ILE A 100 -5.14 1.18 7.61
N LEU A 101 -5.75 1.61 8.73
CA LEU A 101 -6.91 2.52 8.69
C LEU A 101 -6.54 3.92 8.21
N LEU A 102 -5.36 4.44 8.56
CA LEU A 102 -4.97 5.80 8.17
C LEU A 102 -4.78 5.91 6.64
N PRO A 103 -3.99 5.06 5.96
CA PRO A 103 -3.94 5.01 4.51
C PRO A 103 -5.30 4.79 3.85
N PHE A 104 -6.12 3.90 4.42
CA PHE A 104 -7.46 3.65 3.89
C PHE A 104 -8.36 4.89 4.01
N GLY A 105 -8.23 5.66 5.10
CA GLY A 105 -8.89 6.95 5.27
C GLY A 105 -8.46 7.98 4.23
N ILE A 106 -7.17 8.02 3.85
CA ILE A 106 -6.66 8.86 2.76
C ILE A 106 -7.32 8.47 1.43
N PHE A 107 -7.44 7.16 1.16
CA PHE A 107 -8.15 6.65 0.00
C PHE A 107 -9.62 7.12 -0.02
N VAL A 108 -10.36 6.90 1.07
CA VAL A 108 -11.77 7.28 1.18
C VAL A 108 -11.94 8.79 1.01
N TYR A 109 -11.10 9.60 1.66
CA TYR A 109 -11.12 11.05 1.50
C TYR A 109 -10.86 11.46 0.05
N GLY A 110 -9.83 10.91 -0.59
CA GLY A 110 -9.53 11.19 -1.99
C GLY A 110 -10.69 10.85 -2.92
N TRP A 111 -11.34 9.71 -2.69
CA TRP A 111 -12.51 9.27 -3.46
C TRP A 111 -13.69 10.24 -3.31
N ILE A 112 -14.06 10.58 -2.08
CA ILE A 112 -15.17 11.49 -1.80
C ILE A 112 -14.89 12.90 -2.36
N ALA A 113 -13.66 13.38 -2.19
CA ALA A 113 -13.23 14.70 -2.66
C ALA A 113 -12.90 14.75 -4.17
N ALA A 114 -13.08 13.64 -4.90
CA ALA A 114 -12.72 13.51 -6.32
C ALA A 114 -11.26 13.90 -6.64
N ARG A 115 -10.33 13.60 -5.73
CA ARG A 115 -8.89 13.86 -5.87
C ARG A 115 -8.15 12.61 -6.31
N ARG A 116 -8.10 12.37 -7.63
CA ARG A 116 -7.45 11.22 -8.28
C ARG A 116 -6.18 10.73 -7.59
N TYR A 117 -5.17 11.60 -7.47
CA TYR A 117 -3.86 11.22 -6.95
C TYR A 117 -3.89 10.90 -5.46
N THR A 118 -4.71 11.60 -4.67
CA THR A 118 -4.92 11.28 -3.25
C THR A 118 -5.57 9.91 -3.10
N THR A 119 -6.56 9.58 -3.95
CA THR A 119 -7.21 8.28 -3.94
C THR A 119 -6.23 7.15 -4.28
N GLN A 120 -5.46 7.31 -5.36
CA GLN A 120 -4.47 6.31 -5.77
C GLN A 120 -3.36 6.15 -4.74
N LEU A 121 -2.85 7.24 -4.16
CA LEU A 121 -1.83 7.18 -3.12
C LEU A 121 -2.36 6.47 -1.86
N GLY A 122 -3.60 6.74 -1.45
CA GLY A 122 -4.23 6.05 -0.33
C GLY A 122 -4.34 4.54 -0.56
N LEU A 123 -4.75 4.12 -1.77
CA LEU A 123 -4.78 2.69 -2.13
C LEU A 123 -3.40 2.05 -2.10
N LEU A 124 -2.39 2.72 -2.66
CA LEU A 124 -1.01 2.25 -2.68
C LEU A 124 -0.51 2.03 -1.25
N LEU A 125 -0.64 3.05 -0.39
CA LEU A 125 -0.23 2.97 1.02
C LEU A 125 -1.01 1.90 1.80
N THR A 126 -2.31 1.75 1.53
CA THR A 126 -3.12 0.70 2.17
C THR A 126 -2.62 -0.69 1.76
N ALA A 127 -2.30 -0.88 0.48
CA ALA A 127 -1.76 -2.14 -0.01
C ALA A 127 -0.39 -2.48 0.62
N PHE A 128 0.50 -1.48 0.74
CA PHE A 128 1.77 -1.62 1.45
C PHE A 128 1.55 -2.04 2.91
N ALA A 129 0.68 -1.33 3.65
CA ALA A 129 0.35 -1.67 5.05
C ALA A 129 -0.11 -3.13 5.22
N TRP A 130 -0.99 -3.63 4.33
CA TRP A 130 -1.40 -5.03 4.37
C TRP A 130 -0.27 -6.02 4.11
N ILE A 131 0.61 -5.72 3.14
CA ILE A 131 1.72 -6.60 2.77
C ILE A 131 2.81 -6.60 3.84
N GLU A 132 3.20 -5.43 4.37
CA GLU A 132 4.19 -5.31 5.44
C GLU A 132 3.73 -6.02 6.71
N SER A 133 2.49 -5.73 7.13
CA SER A 133 1.86 -6.40 8.27
C SER A 133 1.71 -7.92 8.07
N SER A 134 1.68 -8.42 6.83
CA SER A 134 1.61 -9.87 6.58
C SER A 134 2.89 -10.60 7.01
N ALA A 135 4.07 -10.04 6.74
CA ALA A 135 5.32 -10.61 7.24
C ALA A 135 5.43 -10.47 8.76
N TYR A 136 4.97 -9.35 9.32
CA TYR A 136 4.93 -9.19 10.77
C TYR A 136 4.03 -10.25 11.44
N ALA A 137 2.88 -10.58 10.84
CA ALA A 137 2.03 -11.68 11.30
C ALA A 137 2.69 -13.05 11.12
N ALA A 138 3.38 -13.29 10.01
CA ALA A 138 4.10 -14.54 9.75
C ALA A 138 5.21 -14.79 10.79
N ASP A 139 5.89 -13.73 11.25
CA ASP A 139 6.97 -13.81 12.23
C ASP A 139 6.50 -14.09 13.67
N ALA A 140 5.19 -14.12 13.94
CA ALA A 140 4.65 -14.25 15.30
C ALA A 140 5.25 -15.39 16.14
N LEU A 141 5.57 -16.54 15.52
CA LEU A 141 6.15 -17.68 16.23
C LEU A 141 7.66 -17.50 16.50
N GLU A 142 8.41 -17.11 15.48
CA GLU A 142 9.87 -17.08 15.45
C GLU A 142 10.44 -15.77 16.05
N ARG A 143 9.72 -14.65 15.87
CA ARG A 143 10.06 -13.31 16.37
C ARG A 143 11.50 -12.95 16.02
N ARG A 144 11.82 -13.04 14.73
CA ARG A 144 13.13 -12.73 14.14
C ARG A 144 13.22 -11.30 13.64
N LEU A 145 12.09 -10.66 13.33
CA LEU A 145 12.06 -9.27 12.91
C LEU A 145 12.53 -8.36 14.04
N PRO A 146 13.37 -7.34 13.74
CA PRO A 146 13.80 -6.38 14.75
C PRO A 146 12.61 -5.51 15.18
N LEU A 147 12.43 -5.34 16.48
CA LEU A 147 11.41 -4.46 17.04
C LEU A 147 11.98 -3.05 17.23
N ILE A 148 11.13 -2.03 17.06
CA ILE A 148 11.53 -0.65 17.31
C ILE A 148 12.01 -0.49 18.76
N GLY A 149 13.07 0.29 18.97
CA GLY A 149 13.64 0.53 20.30
C GLY A 149 14.32 -0.68 20.95
N ASN A 150 14.64 -1.74 20.19
CA ASN A 150 15.25 -2.98 20.72
C ASN A 150 14.42 -3.64 21.84
N LEU A 151 13.10 -3.60 21.69
CA LEU A 151 12.21 -4.28 22.62
C LEU A 151 12.45 -5.80 22.65
N PRO A 152 12.20 -6.47 23.79
CA PRO A 152 12.37 -7.92 23.89
C PRO A 152 11.37 -8.64 22.98
N LYS A 153 11.71 -9.85 22.53
CA LYS A 153 10.82 -10.68 21.68
C LYS A 153 9.42 -10.90 22.27
N SER A 154 9.27 -10.84 23.59
CA SER A 154 7.97 -10.93 24.27
C SER A 154 7.03 -9.76 23.97
N ALA A 155 7.55 -8.64 23.46
CA ALA A 155 6.76 -7.47 23.08
C ALA A 155 6.09 -7.59 21.69
N HIS A 156 6.44 -8.61 20.90
CA HIS A 156 5.92 -8.76 19.53
C HIS A 156 4.38 -8.85 19.50
N ASP A 157 3.74 -8.03 18.66
CA ASP A 157 2.30 -7.82 18.74
C ASP A 157 1.50 -9.04 18.30
N PHE A 158 1.76 -9.54 17.08
CA PHE A 158 1.06 -10.71 16.57
C PHE A 158 1.28 -11.97 17.42
N TYR A 159 2.46 -12.16 18.00
CA TYR A 159 2.69 -13.23 18.99
C TYR A 159 1.70 -13.13 20.15
N ASN A 160 1.58 -11.95 20.76
CA ASN A 160 0.67 -11.72 21.88
C ASN A 160 -0.81 -11.86 21.46
N LEU A 161 -1.20 -11.31 20.30
CA LEU A 161 -2.57 -11.39 19.79
C LEU A 161 -2.99 -12.83 19.48
N PHE A 162 -2.16 -13.58 18.76
CA PHE A 162 -2.47 -14.95 18.38
C PHE A 162 -2.42 -15.91 19.56
N THR A 163 -1.45 -15.75 20.47
CA THR A 163 -1.39 -16.55 21.70
C THR A 163 -2.63 -16.33 22.56
N ARG A 164 -3.00 -15.07 22.80
CA ARG A 164 -4.20 -14.73 23.59
C ARG A 164 -5.47 -15.29 22.96
N SER A 165 -5.54 -15.30 21.63
CA SER A 165 -6.73 -15.74 20.89
C SER A 165 -6.75 -17.25 20.61
N GLY A 166 -5.70 -17.99 21.00
CA GLY A 166 -5.60 -19.43 20.77
C GLY A 166 -5.40 -19.83 19.30
N VAL A 167 -4.88 -18.93 18.45
CA VAL A 167 -4.72 -19.13 17.00
C VAL A 167 -3.25 -19.02 16.54
N LEU A 168 -2.30 -19.13 17.47
CA LEU A 168 -0.86 -19.02 17.15
C LEU A 168 -0.41 -20.03 16.10
N GLU A 169 -0.96 -21.24 16.11
CA GLU A 169 -0.65 -22.27 15.12
C GLU A 169 -1.10 -21.90 13.71
N SER A 170 -2.09 -21.00 13.57
CA SER A 170 -2.62 -20.55 12.28
C SER A 170 -1.97 -19.25 11.77
N HIS A 171 -0.83 -18.85 12.35
CA HIS A 171 -0.19 -17.56 12.03
C HIS A 171 0.17 -17.42 10.55
N GLN A 172 0.60 -18.51 9.89
CA GLN A 172 0.96 -18.49 8.47
C GLN A 172 -0.27 -18.34 7.57
N GLU A 173 -1.37 -19.01 7.86
CA GLU A 173 -2.62 -18.89 7.10
C GLU A 173 -3.16 -17.47 7.16
N ILE A 174 -3.12 -16.85 8.35
CA ILE A 174 -3.51 -15.46 8.54
C ILE A 174 -2.59 -14.53 7.75
N ALA A 175 -1.27 -14.71 7.85
CA ALA A 175 -0.29 -13.93 7.12
C ALA A 175 -0.51 -13.99 5.60
N TRP A 176 -0.69 -15.19 5.04
CA TRP A 176 -1.00 -15.35 3.61
C TRP A 176 -2.31 -14.67 3.22
N GLY A 177 -3.34 -14.73 4.07
CA GLY A 177 -4.59 -14.01 3.87
C GLY A 177 -4.35 -12.50 3.77
N MET A 178 -3.58 -11.93 4.70
CA MET A 178 -3.22 -10.51 4.71
C MET A 178 -2.44 -10.11 3.46
N TYR A 179 -1.44 -10.92 3.07
CA TYR A 179 -0.65 -10.70 1.85
C TYR A 179 -1.56 -10.63 0.61
N TRP A 180 -2.48 -11.58 0.43
CA TRP A 180 -3.36 -11.59 -0.72
C TRP A 180 -4.38 -10.44 -0.76
N VAL A 181 -4.84 -9.98 0.41
CA VAL A 181 -5.63 -8.73 0.50
C VAL A 181 -4.81 -7.55 -0.03
N GLY A 182 -3.55 -7.43 0.40
CA GLY A 182 -2.63 -6.41 -0.10
C GLY A 182 -2.38 -6.50 -1.61
N ILE A 183 -2.16 -7.71 -2.14
CA ILE A 183 -2.01 -7.93 -3.59
C ILE A 183 -3.27 -7.52 -4.36
N LEU A 184 -4.46 -7.85 -3.86
CA LEU A 184 -5.72 -7.41 -4.48
C LEU A 184 -5.81 -5.88 -4.52
N LEU A 185 -5.41 -5.20 -3.44
CA LEU A 185 -5.38 -3.73 -3.38
C LEU A 185 -4.34 -3.13 -4.33
N LEU A 186 -3.18 -3.76 -4.53
CA LEU A 186 -2.22 -3.34 -5.56
C LEU A 186 -2.81 -3.44 -6.97
N PHE A 187 -3.54 -4.51 -7.27
CA PHE A 187 -4.24 -4.63 -8.56
C PHE A 187 -5.30 -3.54 -8.74
N ILE A 188 -6.09 -3.25 -7.70
CA ILE A 188 -7.07 -2.17 -7.71
C ILE A 188 -6.37 -0.80 -7.92
N PHE A 189 -5.25 -0.56 -7.26
CA PHE A 189 -4.42 0.64 -7.44
C PHE A 189 -3.93 0.78 -8.90
N LEU A 190 -3.36 -0.28 -9.48
CA LEU A 190 -2.86 -0.27 -10.85
C LEU A 190 -3.98 -0.10 -11.88
N ALA A 191 -5.14 -0.71 -11.63
CA ALA A 191 -6.33 -0.62 -12.48
C ALA A 191 -7.17 0.64 -12.22
N TRP A 192 -6.84 1.42 -11.20
CA TRP A 192 -7.62 2.59 -10.79
C TRP A 192 -7.97 3.56 -11.91
N PRO A 193 -7.07 3.88 -12.87
CA PRO A 193 -7.43 4.74 -14.00
C PRO A 193 -8.64 4.23 -14.80
N VAL A 194 -8.91 2.93 -14.84
CA VAL A 194 -10.09 2.34 -15.48
C VAL A 194 -11.33 2.49 -14.60
N LEU A 195 -11.18 2.29 -13.29
CA LEU A 195 -12.26 2.30 -12.31
C LEU A 195 -12.77 3.72 -12.00
N GLU A 196 -11.89 4.71 -12.14
CA GLU A 196 -12.23 6.11 -12.00
C GLU A 196 -13.17 6.55 -13.14
N THR A 197 -14.43 6.75 -12.80
CA THR A 197 -15.40 7.40 -13.70
C THR A 197 -15.03 8.87 -13.81
N GLN A 198 -14.88 9.35 -15.05
CA GLN A 198 -14.74 10.79 -15.28
C GLN A 198 -16.05 11.45 -14.86
N LYS A 199 -16.02 12.25 -13.78
CA LYS A 199 -17.06 13.25 -13.59
C LYS A 199 -16.89 14.22 -14.76
N ALA A 200 -17.88 14.29 -15.63
CA ALA A 200 -17.86 15.24 -16.74
C ALA A 200 -17.77 16.65 -16.14
N ASP A 201 -16.67 17.35 -16.42
CA ASP A 201 -16.61 18.77 -16.14
C ASP A 201 -17.69 19.44 -17.00
N TYR A 202 -18.67 20.05 -16.34
CA TYR A 202 -19.66 20.86 -17.04
C TYR A 202 -18.92 22.06 -17.63
N VAL A 203 -18.83 22.10 -18.97
CA VAL A 203 -18.39 23.29 -19.68
C VAL A 203 -19.61 24.19 -19.79
N ASP A 204 -19.66 25.26 -19.00
CA ASP A 204 -20.60 26.35 -19.24
C ASP A 204 -20.26 26.99 -20.58
N LEU A 205 -20.96 26.54 -21.62
CA LEU A 205 -20.96 27.23 -22.91
C LEU A 205 -21.65 28.56 -22.69
N LYS A 206 -20.85 29.63 -22.59
CA LYS A 206 -21.38 30.99 -22.78
C LYS A 206 -21.89 31.06 -24.22
N VAL A 207 -23.20 30.88 -24.37
CA VAL A 207 -23.90 31.18 -25.62
C VAL A 207 -24.07 32.69 -25.62
N ASP A 208 -23.23 33.39 -26.37
CA ASP A 208 -23.48 34.79 -26.68
C ASP A 208 -24.76 34.84 -27.53
N VAL A 209 -25.86 35.30 -26.94
CA VAL A 209 -27.17 35.53 -27.59
C VAL A 209 -27.24 36.95 -28.12
#